data_AF-A0A7S0P771-F1
#
_entry.id   AF-A0A7S0P771-F1
#
_cell.length_a   1.000
_cell.length_b   1.000
_cell.length_c   1.000
_cell.angle_alpha   90.00
_cell.angle_beta   90.00
_cell.angle_gamma   90.00
#
_symmetry.space_group_name_H-M   'P 1'
#
loop_
_entity.id
_entity.type
_entity.pdbx_description
1 polymer ?
#
loop_
_entity_poly.entity_id
_entity_poly.type
_entity_poly.pdbx_seq_one_letter_code
_entity_poly.pdbx_strand_id
1 'polypeptide(L)'
;GTVNASGVDLSGGISLQYGTDQLAVLAYNLTAETNELTEISGSRGRIRIHSPAHCSEGVTLMEALDRGKHATSEFRYPIPEPKGYPAEGWHYPNQHGFVYQARAVHRCIGAGWLECPQYPHDESLRVLEIMDEAKAQIASAP
;
A
#
# COMPACT_ATOMS: atom_id res chain seq x y z
N GLY A 1 -14.19 12.00 -6.96
CA GLY A 1 -14.01 10.73 -7.69
C GLY A 1 -15.12 10.55 -8.70
N THR A 2 -15.24 9.38 -9.30
CA THR A 2 -16.41 8.98 -10.11
C THR A 2 -17.13 7.84 -9.43
N VAL A 3 -18.46 7.78 -9.53
CA VAL A 3 -19.29 6.72 -8.94
C VAL A 3 -20.15 6.07 -10.01
N ASN A 4 -20.43 4.77 -9.86
CA ASN A 4 -21.35 4.05 -10.72
C ASN A 4 -22.81 4.18 -10.23
N ALA A 5 -23.76 3.62 -10.98
CA ALA A 5 -25.18 3.66 -10.66
C ALA A 5 -25.56 2.96 -9.34
N SER A 6 -24.72 2.05 -8.82
CA SER A 6 -24.91 1.41 -7.52
C SER A 6 -24.25 2.17 -6.36
N GLY A 7 -23.67 3.34 -6.61
CA GLY A 7 -23.00 4.17 -5.59
C GLY A 7 -21.57 3.72 -5.24
N VAL A 8 -20.97 2.83 -6.02
CA VAL A 8 -19.57 2.41 -5.84
C VAL A 8 -18.66 3.39 -6.55
N ASP A 9 -17.64 3.88 -5.86
CA ASP A 9 -16.59 4.71 -6.44
C ASP A 9 -15.71 3.90 -7.41
N LEU A 10 -15.63 4.36 -8.66
CA LEU A 10 -14.86 3.72 -9.73
C LEU A 10 -13.45 4.26 -9.83
N SER A 11 -13.24 5.53 -9.51
CA SER A 11 -11.92 6.15 -9.48
C SER A 11 -11.92 7.37 -8.57
N GLY A 12 -10.76 7.71 -8.03
CA GLY A 12 -10.64 8.85 -7.14
C GLY A 12 -9.20 9.25 -6.88
N GLY A 13 -9.08 10.45 -6.33
CA GLY A 13 -7.85 10.97 -5.76
C GLY A 13 -8.11 11.37 -4.32
N ILE A 14 -7.15 11.07 -3.43
CA ILE A 14 -7.20 11.40 -2.01
C ILE A 14 -5.94 12.19 -1.68
N SER A 15 -6.08 13.31 -0.97
CA SER A 15 -4.97 14.13 -0.49
C SER A 15 -5.05 14.20 1.03
N LEU A 16 -4.03 13.72 1.72
CA LEU A 16 -3.96 13.65 3.19
C LEU A 16 -2.79 14.51 3.68
N GLN A 17 -3.10 15.50 4.51
CA GLN A 17 -2.10 16.31 5.19
C GLN A 17 -1.75 15.67 6.54
N TYR A 18 -0.47 15.40 6.75
CA TYR A 18 0.07 14.92 8.01
C TYR A 18 0.92 16.04 8.64
N GLY A 19 0.59 16.41 9.89
CA GLY A 19 1.24 17.55 10.54
C GLY A 19 1.18 18.82 9.69
N THR A 20 2.24 19.64 9.75
CA THR A 20 2.32 20.92 9.02
C THR A 20 3.03 20.85 7.68
N ASP A 21 3.75 19.76 7.38
CA ASP A 21 4.74 19.73 6.28
C ASP A 21 4.77 18.41 5.49
N GLN A 22 3.93 17.42 5.82
CA GLN A 22 3.89 16.13 5.12
C GLN A 22 2.58 15.93 4.36
N LEU A 23 2.68 15.44 3.13
CA LEU A 23 1.53 15.23 2.24
C LEU A 23 1.59 13.83 1.65
N ALA A 24 0.47 13.11 1.72
CA ALA A 24 0.26 11.90 0.93
C ALA A 24 -0.81 12.15 -0.12
N VAL A 25 -0.54 11.72 -1.36
CA VAL A 25 -1.50 11.77 -2.46
C VAL A 25 -1.68 10.36 -2.99
N LEU A 26 -2.93 9.92 -3.06
CA LEU A 26 -3.32 8.61 -3.54
C LEU A 26 -4.22 8.80 -4.76
N ALA A 27 -4.08 7.91 -5.74
CA ALA A 27 -5.00 7.77 -6.85
C ALA A 27 -5.34 6.29 -7.03
N TYR A 28 -6.61 6.00 -7.24
CA TYR A 28 -7.08 4.63 -7.45
C TYR A 28 -8.08 4.58 -8.60
N ASN A 29 -8.21 3.41 -9.21
CA ASN A 29 -9.06 3.19 -10.37
C ASN A 29 -9.49 1.72 -10.47
N LEU A 30 -10.78 1.49 -10.74
CA LEU A 30 -11.39 0.18 -11.02
C LEU A 30 -11.65 -0.04 -12.52
N THR A 31 -11.50 0.99 -13.34
CA THR A 31 -11.82 1.02 -14.78
C THR A 31 -10.61 1.13 -15.69
N ALA A 32 -9.43 1.38 -15.13
CA ALA A 32 -8.17 1.49 -15.86
C ALA A 32 -7.03 0.87 -15.06
N GLU A 33 -6.06 0.29 -15.76
CA GLU A 33 -4.80 -0.16 -15.17
C GLU A 33 -4.04 1.04 -14.59
N THR A 34 -3.44 0.85 -13.42
CA THR A 34 -2.54 1.83 -12.82
C THR A 34 -1.15 1.23 -12.69
N ASN A 35 -0.14 2.07 -12.53
CA ASN A 35 1.21 1.58 -12.29
C ASN A 35 1.36 0.87 -10.94
N GLU A 36 0.38 0.94 -10.03
CA GLU A 36 0.41 0.32 -8.70
C GLU A 36 1.72 0.59 -7.93
N LEU A 37 2.25 1.81 -8.05
CA LEU A 37 3.51 2.22 -7.43
C LEU A 37 3.26 2.90 -6.09
N THR A 38 4.22 2.80 -5.18
CA THR A 38 4.25 3.60 -3.94
C THR A 38 5.62 4.22 -3.80
N GLU A 39 5.67 5.54 -3.68
CA GLU A 39 6.90 6.31 -3.49
C GLU A 39 6.81 7.17 -2.24
N ILE A 40 7.91 7.18 -1.48
CA ILE A 40 8.06 7.97 -0.27
C ILE A 40 9.26 8.90 -0.51
N SER A 41 9.02 10.20 -0.57
CA SER A 41 10.06 11.20 -0.77
C SER A 41 10.39 11.91 0.53
N GLY A 42 11.67 12.11 0.80
CA GLY A 42 12.18 12.84 1.95
C GLY A 42 13.36 13.72 1.59
N SER A 43 13.92 14.40 2.58
CA SER A 43 15.01 15.38 2.38
C SER A 43 16.31 14.77 1.84
N ARG A 44 16.51 13.45 1.96
CA ARG A 44 17.72 12.75 1.51
C ARG A 44 17.52 11.89 0.26
N GLY A 45 16.35 11.95 -0.37
CA GLY A 45 16.03 11.14 -1.54
C GLY A 45 14.66 10.50 -1.46
N ARG A 46 14.49 9.35 -2.10
CA ARG A 46 13.20 8.67 -2.20
C ARG A 46 13.34 7.16 -2.10
N ILE A 47 12.29 6.54 -1.56
CA ILE A 47 12.08 5.10 -1.55
C ILE A 47 10.97 4.79 -2.56
N ARG A 48 11.18 3.80 -3.42
CA ARG A 48 10.16 3.27 -4.34
C ARG A 48 9.90 1.81 -4.01
N ILE A 49 8.68 1.48 -3.64
CA ILE A 49 8.20 0.11 -3.56
C ILE A 49 7.82 -0.34 -4.98
N HIS A 50 8.35 -1.47 -5.42
CA HIS A 50 8.12 -1.97 -6.79
C HIS A 50 6.68 -2.43 -6.97
N SER A 51 6.15 -2.28 -8.17
CA SER A 51 4.81 -2.72 -8.53
C SER A 51 4.72 -4.26 -8.63
N PRO A 52 3.58 -4.87 -8.26
CA PRO A 52 2.45 -4.27 -7.54
C PRO A 52 2.82 -3.94 -6.08
N ALA A 53 2.68 -2.69 -5.66
CA ALA A 53 3.18 -2.24 -4.35
C ALA A 53 2.50 -2.95 -3.16
N HIS A 54 1.26 -3.41 -3.33
CA HIS A 54 0.49 -4.11 -2.30
C HIS A 54 0.96 -5.55 -2.04
N CYS A 55 1.82 -6.10 -2.92
CA CYS A 55 2.44 -7.42 -2.75
C CYS A 55 3.84 -7.47 -3.37
N SER A 56 4.65 -6.44 -3.09
CA SER A 56 5.96 -6.23 -3.71
C SER A 56 7.04 -7.22 -3.28
N GLU A 57 7.96 -7.55 -4.19
CA GLU A 57 9.18 -8.32 -3.93
C GLU A 57 10.44 -7.43 -3.90
N GLY A 58 10.29 -6.11 -3.99
CA GLY A 58 11.44 -5.24 -4.16
C GLY A 58 11.22 -3.79 -3.78
N VAL A 59 12.31 -3.16 -3.34
CA VAL A 59 12.35 -1.74 -3.00
C VAL A 59 13.61 -1.14 -3.59
N THR A 60 13.48 0.04 -4.21
CA THR A 60 14.62 0.85 -4.62
C THR A 60 14.77 2.05 -3.69
N LEU A 61 15.94 2.19 -3.09
CA LEU A 61 16.38 3.41 -2.40
C LEU A 61 17.16 4.27 -3.39
N MET A 62 16.77 5.54 -3.52
CA MET A 62 17.43 6.54 -4.35
C MET A 62 17.89 7.69 -3.45
N GLU A 63 19.16 7.71 -3.10
CA GLU A 63 19.77 8.74 -2.26
C GLU A 63 20.15 9.95 -3.11
N ALA A 64 19.72 11.14 -2.71
CA ALA A 64 19.97 12.37 -3.46
C ALA A 64 21.44 12.80 -3.34
N LEU A 65 22.10 12.95 -4.49
CA LEU A 65 23.48 13.47 -4.58
C LEU A 65 23.49 14.93 -5.06
N ASP A 66 22.61 15.25 -6.01
CA ASP A 66 22.46 16.56 -6.65
C ASP A 66 21.08 16.61 -7.32
N ARG A 67 20.67 17.75 -7.86
CA ARG A 67 19.40 17.89 -8.58
C ARG A 67 19.33 16.91 -9.76
N GLY A 68 18.47 15.91 -9.62
CA GLY A 68 18.25 14.87 -10.63
C GLY A 68 19.30 13.75 -10.64
N LYS A 69 20.31 13.77 -9.74
CA LYS A 69 21.31 12.71 -9.61
C LYS A 69 21.11 11.96 -8.30
N HIS A 70 21.10 10.63 -8.40
CA HIS A 70 20.89 9.77 -7.25
C HIS A 70 21.88 8.61 -7.25
N ALA A 71 22.32 8.19 -6.06
CA ALA A 71 22.86 6.86 -5.86
C ALA A 71 21.68 5.90 -5.65
N THR A 72 21.70 4.75 -6.33
CA THR A 72 20.58 3.81 -6.31
C THR A 72 21.02 2.49 -5.69
N SER A 73 20.23 2.01 -4.72
CA SER A 73 20.36 0.67 -4.14
C SER A 73 19.05 -0.07 -4.30
N GLU A 74 19.11 -1.34 -4.71
CA GLU A 74 17.94 -2.21 -4.88
C GLU A 74 17.97 -3.32 -3.82
N PHE A 75 16.83 -3.53 -3.16
CA PHE A 75 16.62 -4.54 -2.15
C PHE A 75 15.55 -5.50 -2.64
N ARG A 76 15.81 -6.81 -2.56
CA ARG A 76 14.88 -7.86 -2.98
C ARG A 76 14.39 -8.66 -1.78
N TYR A 77 13.09 -8.89 -1.76
CA TYR A 77 12.33 -9.60 -0.75
C TYR A 77 11.49 -10.68 -1.43
N PRO A 78 12.13 -11.79 -1.87
CA PRO A 78 11.45 -12.80 -2.65
C PRO A 78 10.35 -13.47 -1.82
N ILE A 79 9.20 -13.71 -2.45
CA ILE A 79 8.10 -14.45 -1.84
C ILE A 79 8.48 -15.93 -1.69
N PRO A 80 8.02 -16.66 -0.66
CA PRO A 80 8.38 -18.06 -0.47
C PRO A 80 7.77 -18.95 -1.57
N GLU A 81 8.44 -20.06 -1.89
CA GLU A 81 7.94 -21.04 -2.86
C GLU A 81 6.68 -21.77 -2.34
N PRO A 82 5.78 -22.22 -3.23
CA PRO A 82 5.84 -22.06 -4.69
C PRO A 82 5.61 -20.62 -5.14
N LYS A 83 6.46 -20.11 -6.03
CA LYS A 83 6.32 -18.78 -6.65
C LYS A 83 5.49 -18.87 -7.93
N GLY A 84 4.75 -17.82 -8.25
CA GLY A 84 4.06 -17.67 -9.53
C GLY A 84 2.55 -17.40 -9.43
N TYR A 85 2.06 -16.69 -10.44
CA TYR A 85 0.66 -16.38 -10.72
C TYR A 85 0.29 -16.94 -12.11
N PRO A 86 -0.82 -17.66 -12.27
CA PRO A 86 -1.47 -18.57 -11.33
C PRO A 86 -1.11 -20.06 -11.64
N ALA A 87 -0.71 -20.82 -10.61
CA ALA A 87 -0.81 -22.28 -10.64
C ALA A 87 -2.29 -22.70 -10.42
N GLU A 88 -2.64 -23.97 -10.64
CA GLU A 88 -4.03 -24.42 -10.46
C GLU A 88 -4.52 -24.15 -9.02
N GLY A 89 -5.65 -23.45 -8.87
CA GLY A 89 -6.24 -23.10 -7.56
C GLY A 89 -5.86 -21.74 -6.97
N TRP A 90 -5.22 -20.87 -7.75
CA TRP A 90 -4.65 -19.60 -7.29
C TRP A 90 -5.20 -18.41 -8.07
N HIS A 91 -5.62 -17.35 -7.37
CA HIS A 91 -6.48 -16.31 -7.96
C HIS A 91 -5.87 -14.90 -7.98
N TYR A 92 -4.82 -14.62 -7.18
CA TYR A 92 -4.27 -13.26 -7.03
C TYR A 92 -2.74 -13.19 -7.18
N PRO A 93 -2.19 -12.08 -7.68
CA PRO A 93 -0.75 -11.87 -7.76
C PRO A 93 -0.10 -12.08 -6.40
N ASN A 94 1.04 -12.79 -6.38
CA ASN A 94 1.90 -12.87 -5.21
C ASN A 94 1.23 -13.36 -3.90
N GLN A 95 0.09 -14.05 -3.98
CA GLN A 95 -0.72 -14.44 -2.80
C GLN A 95 0.00 -15.34 -1.78
N HIS A 96 1.09 -16.01 -2.18
CA HIS A 96 1.95 -16.77 -1.26
C HIS A 96 2.56 -15.87 -0.17
N GLY A 97 2.65 -14.55 -0.41
CA GLY A 97 3.02 -13.56 0.58
C GLY A 97 2.10 -13.52 1.81
N PHE A 98 0.87 -14.03 1.74
CA PHE A 98 -0.02 -14.14 2.91
C PHE A 98 0.57 -14.99 4.04
N VAL A 99 1.56 -15.85 3.76
CA VAL A 99 2.31 -16.57 4.81
C VAL A 99 2.96 -15.62 5.82
N TYR A 100 3.36 -14.42 5.41
CA TYR A 100 3.93 -13.43 6.33
C TYR A 100 2.90 -12.93 7.35
N GLN A 101 1.67 -12.69 6.89
CA GLN A 101 0.54 -12.31 7.75
C GLN A 101 0.13 -13.46 8.68
N ALA A 102 0.01 -14.69 8.14
CA ALA A 102 -0.29 -15.88 8.93
C ALA A 102 0.75 -16.15 10.04
N ARG A 103 2.05 -15.93 9.73
CA ARG A 103 3.13 -16.00 10.72
C ARG A 103 3.06 -14.89 11.74
N ALA A 104 2.65 -13.68 11.37
CA ALA A 104 2.45 -12.58 12.32
C ALA A 104 1.35 -12.91 13.34
N VAL A 105 0.22 -13.42 12.87
CA VAL A 105 -0.88 -13.89 13.74
C VAL A 105 -0.41 -15.00 14.68
N HIS A 106 0.31 -16.01 14.17
CA HIS A 106 0.87 -17.07 15.02
C HIS A 106 1.79 -16.54 16.11
N ARG A 107 2.64 -15.55 15.82
CA ARG A 107 3.50 -14.91 16.84
C ARG A 107 2.66 -14.21 17.90
N CYS A 108 1.62 -13.48 17.52
CA CYS A 108 0.75 -12.79 18.47
C CYS A 108 0.04 -13.77 19.40
N ILE A 109 -0.56 -14.82 18.84
CA ILE A 109 -1.22 -15.88 19.62
C ILE A 109 -0.23 -16.56 20.56
N GLY A 110 0.96 -16.94 20.06
CA GLY A 110 2.00 -17.58 20.86
C GLY A 110 2.53 -16.71 21.99
N ALA A 111 2.51 -15.38 21.83
CA ALA A 111 2.91 -14.41 22.84
C ALA A 111 1.75 -13.98 23.78
N GLY A 112 0.52 -14.47 23.55
CA GLY A 112 -0.66 -14.05 24.31
C GLY A 112 -1.08 -12.60 24.05
N TRP A 113 -0.69 -12.02 22.92
CA TRP A 113 -1.10 -10.66 22.56
C TRP A 113 -2.52 -10.64 22.00
N LEU A 114 -3.27 -9.59 22.33
CA LEU A 114 -4.64 -9.37 21.87
C LEU A 114 -4.70 -8.65 20.51
N GLU A 115 -3.57 -8.13 20.04
CA GLU A 115 -3.44 -7.44 18.76
C GLU A 115 -2.02 -7.59 18.21
N CYS A 116 -1.83 -7.23 16.93
CA CYS A 116 -0.52 -7.27 16.28
C CYS A 116 0.23 -5.96 16.54
N PRO A 117 1.41 -5.96 17.23
CA PRO A 117 2.15 -4.71 17.48
C PRO A 117 2.61 -3.97 16.22
N GLN A 118 2.70 -4.68 15.09
CA GLN A 118 3.10 -4.11 13.80
C GLN A 118 1.93 -3.47 13.06
N TYR A 119 0.69 -3.80 13.46
CA TYR A 119 -0.54 -3.23 12.91
C TYR A 119 -1.64 -3.29 13.99
N PRO A 120 -1.59 -2.37 14.97
CA PRO A 120 -2.53 -2.35 16.09
C PRO A 120 -3.96 -2.00 15.66
N HIS A 121 -4.92 -2.22 16.56
CA HIS A 121 -6.33 -1.94 16.28
C HIS A 121 -6.59 -0.45 16.00
N ASP A 122 -5.88 0.46 16.67
CA ASP A 122 -6.05 1.90 16.42
C ASP A 122 -5.60 2.29 15.01
N GLU A 123 -4.57 1.66 14.46
CA GLU A 123 -4.17 1.86 13.07
C GLU A 123 -5.24 1.37 12.09
N SER A 124 -5.87 0.23 12.38
CA SER A 124 -7.01 -0.28 11.58
C SER A 124 -8.17 0.73 11.59
N LEU A 125 -8.50 1.29 12.76
CA LEU A 125 -9.56 2.29 12.89
C LEU A 125 -9.22 3.59 12.14
N ARG A 126 -7.98 4.08 12.25
CA ARG A 126 -7.53 5.29 11.52
C ARG A 126 -7.69 5.13 10.00
N VAL A 127 -7.32 3.97 9.45
CA VAL A 127 -7.49 3.71 8.01
C VAL A 127 -8.98 3.70 7.63
N LEU A 128 -9.84 3.09 8.45
CA LEU A 128 -11.29 3.09 8.21
C LEU A 128 -11.87 4.50 8.25
N GLU A 129 -11.46 5.33 9.21
CA GLU A 129 -11.88 6.73 9.32
C GLU A 129 -11.49 7.54 8.08
N ILE A 130 -10.27 7.37 7.57
CA ILE A 130 -9.80 8.01 6.32
C ILE A 130 -10.65 7.56 5.13
N MET A 131 -10.93 6.26 5.01
CA MET A 131 -11.74 5.72 3.93
C MET A 131 -13.18 6.21 3.99
N ASP A 132 -13.77 6.28 5.18
CA ASP A 132 -15.14 6.77 5.38
C ASP A 132 -15.26 8.26 5.04
N GLU A 133 -14.30 9.08 5.45
CA GLU A 133 -14.24 10.49 5.08
C GLU A 133 -14.08 10.67 3.56
N ALA A 134 -13.17 9.92 2.93
CA ALA A 134 -12.97 9.99 1.48
C ALA A 134 -14.26 9.61 0.72
N LYS A 135 -14.95 8.55 1.15
CA LYS A 135 -16.24 8.14 0.56
C LYS A 135 -17.32 9.20 0.76
N ALA A 136 -17.43 9.79 1.95
CA ALA A 136 -18.40 10.85 2.24
C ALA A 136 -18.18 12.08 1.34
N GLN A 137 -16.92 12.50 1.16
CA GLN A 137 -16.58 13.61 0.26
C GLN A 137 -16.93 13.31 -1.20
N ILE A 138 -16.65 12.09 -1.68
CA ILE A 138 -17.00 11.68 -3.05
C ILE A 138 -18.53 11.67 -3.24
N ALA A 139 -19.28 11.16 -2.27
CA ALA A 139 -20.74 11.11 -2.33
C ALA A 139 -21.39 12.52 -2.27
N SER A 140 -20.71 13.48 -1.63
CA SER A 140 -21.15 14.88 -1.53
C SER A 140 -20.73 15.77 -2.71
N ALA A 141 -19.87 15.26 -3.60
CA ALA A 141 -19.41 16.02 -4.76
C ALA A 141 -20.55 16.23 -5.78
N PRO A 142 -20.68 17.44 -6.35
CA PRO A 142 -21.75 17.77 -7.28
C PRO A 142 -21.68 17.01 -8.61
#